data_AF-A0A7J8PPH0-F1
#
_entry.id   AF-A0A7J8PPH0-F1
#
_cell.length_a   1.000
_cell.length_b   1.000
_cell.length_c   1.000
_cell.angle_alpha   90.00
_cell.angle_beta   90.00
_cell.angle_gamma   90.00
#
_symmetry.space_group_name_H-M   'P 1'
#
loop_
_entity.id
_entity.type
_entity.pdbx_description
1 polymer ?
#
loop_
_entity_poly.entity_id
_entity_poly.type
_entity_poly.pdbx_seq_one_letter_code
_entity_poly.pdbx_strand_id
1 'polypeptide(L)'
;MHPSPSVLTSALYTVRNIVTGDDVQTQCVISHQALPCLSKLLTNNYEKSIKVVACWIISNITARNEEQIQAIIEANIIAPLVHLLQNAEMDIRKQAGKAISNAASGGTHDQIRFLVSQGCIKPLCDLLYYADPEVVKVCLQGLENILKVGEADKNMGITGGVNLYAQMINAAKGRESIEYLWYDYKKEIYEKTLKILKLLKQSSILQG
;
A
#
# COMPACT_ATOMS: atom_id res chain seq x y z
N MET A 1 -3.91 -19.03 18.18
CA MET A 1 -2.73 -19.25 17.32
C MET A 1 -1.93 -20.41 17.88
N HIS A 2 -1.40 -21.27 17.01
CA HIS A 2 -0.61 -22.43 17.44
C HIS A 2 0.76 -21.97 17.97
N PRO A 3 1.28 -22.55 19.07
CA PRO A 3 2.54 -22.10 19.68
C PRO A 3 3.79 -22.50 18.90
N SER A 4 3.73 -23.59 18.12
CA SER A 4 4.87 -24.04 17.31
C SER A 4 5.05 -23.20 16.03
N PRO A 5 6.22 -22.57 15.83
CA PRO A 5 6.52 -21.80 14.60
C PRO A 5 6.48 -22.64 13.33
N SER A 6 6.86 -23.92 13.37
CA SER A 6 6.85 -24.80 12.19
C SER A 6 5.43 -25.08 11.70
N VAL A 7 4.52 -25.39 12.62
CA VAL A 7 3.09 -25.60 12.32
C VAL A 7 2.46 -24.31 11.81
N LEU A 8 2.76 -23.18 12.46
CA LEU A 8 2.28 -21.87 12.04
C LEU A 8 2.74 -21.53 10.62
N THR A 9 4.02 -21.77 10.33
CA THR A 9 4.62 -21.52 9.01
C THR A 9 3.91 -22.35 7.94
N SER A 10 3.81 -23.68 8.13
CA SER A 10 3.12 -24.56 7.17
C SER A 10 1.67 -24.13 6.93
N ALA A 11 0.92 -23.81 8.00
CA ALA A 11 -0.45 -23.32 7.86
C ALA A 11 -0.52 -22.00 7.08
N LEU A 12 0.40 -21.08 7.33
CA LEU A 12 0.46 -19.79 6.65
C LEU A 12 0.76 -19.95 5.15
N TYR A 13 1.65 -20.88 4.79
CA TYR A 13 1.93 -21.22 3.39
C TYR A 13 0.72 -21.84 2.68
N THR A 14 -0.12 -22.60 3.38
CA THR A 14 -1.38 -23.11 2.82
C THR A 14 -2.35 -21.96 2.56
N VAL A 15 -2.57 -21.07 3.54
CA VAL A 15 -3.43 -19.88 3.39
C VAL A 15 -2.96 -19.01 2.23
N ARG A 16 -1.64 -18.84 2.12
CA ARG A 16 -0.98 -18.13 1.02
C ARG A 16 -1.39 -18.64 -0.35
N ASN A 17 -1.45 -19.96 -0.54
CA ASN A 17 -1.83 -20.57 -1.81
C ASN A 17 -3.33 -20.46 -2.11
N ILE A 18 -4.18 -20.25 -1.09
CA ILE A 18 -5.61 -20.04 -1.29
C ILE A 18 -5.86 -18.60 -1.76
N VAL A 19 -5.23 -17.61 -1.13
CA VAL A 19 -5.44 -16.18 -1.48
C VAL A 19 -4.81 -15.77 -2.82
N THR A 20 -4.00 -16.62 -3.46
CA THR A 20 -3.60 -16.42 -4.87
C THR A 20 -4.71 -16.71 -5.86
N GLY A 21 -5.76 -17.36 -5.39
CA GLY A 21 -6.94 -17.68 -6.16
C GLY A 21 -7.80 -16.46 -6.53
N ASP A 22 -9.00 -16.75 -7.01
CA ASP A 22 -9.99 -15.73 -7.32
C ASP A 22 -10.57 -15.04 -6.07
N ASP A 23 -11.49 -14.11 -6.29
CA ASP A 23 -12.17 -13.36 -5.23
C ASP A 23 -12.93 -14.29 -4.27
N VAL A 24 -13.54 -15.37 -4.77
CA VAL A 24 -14.33 -16.32 -3.96
C VAL A 24 -13.41 -17.13 -3.04
N GLN A 25 -12.28 -17.59 -3.55
CA GLN A 25 -11.27 -18.31 -2.78
C GLN A 25 -10.66 -17.42 -1.70
N THR A 26 -10.38 -16.17 -2.03
CA THR A 26 -9.91 -15.18 -1.06
C THR A 26 -10.98 -14.88 0.00
N GLN A 27 -12.25 -14.74 -0.42
CA GLN A 27 -13.36 -14.47 0.49
C GLN A 27 -13.55 -15.61 1.50
N CYS A 28 -13.34 -16.87 1.08
CA CYS A 28 -13.39 -18.02 1.99
C CYS A 28 -12.41 -17.85 3.16
N VAL A 29 -11.20 -17.37 2.90
CA VAL A 29 -10.19 -17.11 3.96
C VAL A 29 -10.65 -16.01 4.91
N ILE A 30 -11.24 -14.94 4.39
CA ILE A 30 -11.76 -13.83 5.20
C ILE A 30 -12.92 -14.29 6.09
N SER A 31 -13.88 -15.02 5.52
CA SER A 31 -15.07 -15.53 6.22
C SER A 31 -14.73 -16.46 7.39
N HIS A 32 -13.58 -17.13 7.36
CA HIS A 32 -13.09 -17.98 8.44
C HIS A 32 -12.20 -17.24 9.46
N GLN A 33 -12.34 -15.91 9.59
CA GLN A 33 -11.66 -15.08 10.58
C GLN A 33 -10.12 -15.15 10.51
N ALA A 34 -9.56 -15.23 9.30
CA ALA A 34 -8.11 -15.18 9.11
C ALA A 34 -7.53 -13.79 9.44
N LEU A 35 -8.29 -12.70 9.24
CA LEU A 35 -7.78 -11.33 9.39
C LEU A 35 -7.31 -10.99 10.82
N PRO A 36 -8.05 -11.29 11.90
CA PRO A 36 -7.57 -11.10 13.27
C PRO A 36 -6.29 -11.90 13.57
N CYS A 37 -6.14 -13.09 12.96
CA CYS A 37 -4.93 -13.89 13.10
C CYS A 37 -3.74 -13.22 12.39
N LEU A 38 -3.93 -12.79 11.14
CA LEU A 38 -2.90 -12.06 10.38
C LEU A 38 -2.48 -10.77 11.09
N SER A 39 -3.43 -10.01 11.65
CA SER A 39 -3.15 -8.80 12.44
C SER A 39 -2.21 -9.09 13.61
N LYS A 40 -2.48 -10.16 14.38
CA LYS A 40 -1.61 -10.58 15.50
C LYS A 40 -0.21 -11.03 15.02
N LEU A 41 -0.10 -11.63 13.84
CA LEU A 41 1.20 -12.01 13.27
C LEU A 41 2.05 -10.78 12.92
N LEU A 42 1.43 -9.68 12.50
CA LEU A 42 2.12 -8.43 12.21
C LEU A 42 2.61 -7.72 13.47
N THR A 43 1.75 -7.63 14.49
CA THR A 43 1.97 -6.79 15.68
C THR A 43 2.83 -7.48 16.75
N ASN A 44 2.69 -8.78 16.95
CA ASN A 44 3.47 -9.50 17.95
C ASN A 44 4.91 -9.77 17.51
N ASN A 45 5.73 -10.23 18.46
CA ASN A 45 7.11 -10.63 18.22
C ASN A 45 7.18 -12.01 17.56
N TYR A 46 6.98 -12.06 16.25
CA TYR A 46 7.19 -13.23 15.40
C TYR A 46 8.43 -13.08 14.52
N GLU A 47 8.99 -14.21 14.09
CA GLU A 47 10.11 -14.24 13.16
C GLU A 47 9.81 -13.47 11.86
N LYS A 48 10.86 -12.86 11.30
CA LYS A 48 10.81 -12.12 10.04
C LYS A 48 10.11 -12.88 8.92
N SER A 49 10.43 -14.17 8.76
CA SER A 49 9.86 -15.07 7.75
C SER A 49 8.33 -15.10 7.81
N ILE A 50 7.76 -15.22 9.02
CA ILE A 50 6.33 -15.24 9.27
C ILE A 50 5.70 -13.89 8.92
N LYS A 51 6.32 -12.78 9.34
CA LYS A 51 5.81 -11.43 9.02
C LYS A 51 5.80 -11.14 7.52
N VAL A 52 6.85 -11.56 6.80
CA VAL A 52 6.92 -11.42 5.34
C VAL A 52 5.75 -12.16 4.68
N VAL A 53 5.48 -13.42 5.06
CA VAL A 53 4.39 -14.20 4.49
C VAL A 53 3.02 -13.61 4.88
N ALA A 54 2.85 -13.15 6.11
CA ALA A 54 1.62 -12.51 6.57
C ALA A 54 1.32 -11.22 5.77
N CYS A 55 2.32 -10.32 5.61
CA CYS A 55 2.18 -9.13 4.77
C CYS A 55 1.88 -9.50 3.31
N TRP A 56 2.51 -10.56 2.79
CA TRP A 56 2.27 -11.03 1.43
C TRP A 56 0.82 -11.51 1.24
N ILE A 57 0.28 -12.27 2.20
CA ILE A 57 -1.12 -12.71 2.18
C ILE A 57 -2.05 -11.49 2.13
N ILE A 58 -1.81 -10.53 3.01
CA ILE A 58 -2.61 -9.30 3.04
C ILE A 58 -2.50 -8.54 1.72
N SER A 59 -1.31 -8.49 1.11
CA SER A 59 -1.12 -7.81 -0.18
C SER A 59 -1.94 -8.42 -1.31
N ASN A 60 -2.17 -9.74 -1.29
CA ASN A 60 -3.03 -10.42 -2.26
C ASN A 60 -4.51 -10.14 -1.98
N ILE A 61 -4.92 -10.13 -0.71
CA ILE A 61 -6.30 -9.77 -0.32
C ILE A 61 -6.62 -8.34 -0.77
N THR A 62 -5.73 -7.38 -0.52
CA THR A 62 -5.91 -5.98 -0.92
C THR A 62 -5.85 -5.75 -2.44
N ALA A 63 -5.41 -6.74 -3.21
CA ALA A 63 -5.33 -6.66 -4.68
C ALA A 63 -6.60 -7.16 -5.39
N ARG A 64 -7.66 -7.48 -4.63
CA ARG A 64 -8.91 -8.04 -5.15
C ARG A 64 -9.93 -6.93 -5.37
N ASN A 65 -10.98 -6.86 -4.56
CA ASN A 65 -12.07 -5.91 -4.69
C ASN A 65 -12.23 -5.01 -3.45
N GLU A 66 -13.06 -3.98 -3.57
CA GLU A 66 -13.31 -2.99 -2.52
C GLU A 66 -13.90 -3.58 -1.23
N GLU A 67 -14.69 -4.67 -1.30
CA GLU A 67 -15.24 -5.35 -0.12
C GLU A 67 -14.14 -6.04 0.68
N GLN A 68 -13.18 -6.66 0.00
CA GLN A 68 -12.03 -7.30 0.65
C GLN A 68 -11.05 -6.29 1.23
N ILE A 69 -10.88 -5.15 0.57
CA ILE A 69 -10.14 -4.00 1.13
C ILE A 69 -10.86 -3.47 2.39
N GLN A 70 -12.19 -3.37 2.35
CA GLN A 70 -13.00 -2.94 3.50
C GLN A 70 -12.81 -3.88 4.70
N ALA A 71 -12.79 -5.19 4.48
CA ALA A 71 -12.54 -6.16 5.55
C ALA A 71 -11.16 -5.98 6.21
N ILE A 72 -10.12 -5.60 5.45
CA ILE A 72 -8.79 -5.29 5.99
C ILE A 72 -8.81 -4.02 6.86
N ILE A 73 -9.57 -3.00 6.44
CA ILE A 73 -9.76 -1.75 7.19
C ILE A 73 -10.46 -2.05 8.52
N GLU A 74 -11.57 -2.78 8.48
CA GLU A 74 -12.38 -3.13 9.66
C GLU A 74 -11.62 -4.05 10.63
N ALA A 75 -10.71 -4.88 10.13
CA ALA A 75 -9.81 -5.68 10.94
C ALA A 75 -8.66 -4.88 11.59
N ASN A 76 -8.62 -3.54 11.40
CA ASN A 76 -7.58 -2.64 11.93
C ASN A 76 -6.15 -3.02 11.52
N ILE A 77 -5.98 -3.55 10.30
CA ILE A 77 -4.69 -4.04 9.79
C ILE A 77 -3.85 -2.92 9.15
N ILE A 78 -4.48 -1.83 8.68
CA ILE A 78 -3.80 -0.74 7.98
C ILE A 78 -2.73 -0.07 8.85
N ALA A 79 -3.04 0.29 10.10
CA ALA A 79 -2.07 0.94 10.98
C ALA A 79 -0.83 0.06 11.25
N PRO A 80 -0.97 -1.25 11.60
CA PRO A 80 0.17 -2.17 11.67
C PRO A 80 0.99 -2.25 10.37
N LEU A 81 0.33 -2.27 9.20
CA LEU A 81 1.03 -2.30 7.91
C LEU A 81 1.85 -1.03 7.67
N VAL A 82 1.29 0.15 7.94
CA VAL A 82 2.02 1.42 7.79
C VAL A 82 3.20 1.47 8.75
N HIS A 83 3.03 1.02 10.00
CA HIS A 83 4.12 0.92 10.96
C HIS A 83 5.25 0.01 10.46
N LEU A 84 4.92 -1.17 9.91
CA LEU A 84 5.91 -2.09 9.33
C LEU A 84 6.58 -1.49 8.09
N LEU A 85 5.82 -0.81 7.22
CA LEU A 85 6.36 -0.14 6.03
C LEU A 85 7.41 0.93 6.38
N GLN A 86 7.26 1.59 7.53
CA GLN A 86 8.21 2.60 8.00
C GLN A 86 9.40 1.99 8.74
N ASN A 87 9.18 1.02 9.63
CA ASN A 87 10.15 0.64 10.66
C ASN A 87 10.74 -0.78 10.51
N ALA A 88 10.16 -1.64 9.67
CA ALA A 88 10.61 -3.02 9.55
C ALA A 88 11.83 -3.17 8.62
N GLU A 89 12.36 -4.39 8.53
CA GLU A 89 13.38 -4.74 7.54
C GLU A 89 12.83 -4.67 6.10
N MET A 90 13.73 -4.48 5.14
CA MET A 90 13.37 -4.23 3.73
C MET A 90 12.41 -5.29 3.14
N ASP A 91 12.58 -6.58 3.44
CA ASP A 91 11.69 -7.62 2.91
C ASP A 91 10.24 -7.46 3.39
N ILE A 92 10.05 -7.06 4.65
CA ILE A 92 8.72 -6.79 5.21
C ILE A 92 8.17 -5.49 4.64
N ARG A 93 9.00 -4.43 4.56
CA ARG A 93 8.62 -3.12 4.01
C ARG A 93 8.10 -3.25 2.58
N LYS A 94 8.77 -4.05 1.74
CA LYS A 94 8.33 -4.32 0.36
C LYS A 94 6.92 -4.91 0.31
N GLN A 95 6.62 -5.91 1.13
CA GLN A 95 5.28 -6.53 1.15
C GLN A 95 4.22 -5.60 1.75
N ALA A 96 4.55 -4.86 2.80
CA ALA A 96 3.64 -3.87 3.38
C ALA A 96 3.33 -2.74 2.37
N GLY A 97 4.34 -2.28 1.63
CA GLY A 97 4.18 -1.28 0.57
C GLY A 97 3.29 -1.78 -0.56
N LYS A 98 3.48 -3.03 -1.00
CA LYS A 98 2.60 -3.69 -1.97
C LYS A 98 1.15 -3.73 -1.47
N ALA A 99 0.92 -4.13 -0.22
CA ALA A 99 -0.43 -4.21 0.35
C ALA A 99 -1.15 -2.86 0.37
N ILE A 100 -0.48 -1.80 0.87
CA ILE A 100 -1.09 -0.47 0.90
C ILE A 100 -1.33 0.07 -0.51
N SER A 101 -0.40 -0.15 -1.43
CA SER A 101 -0.53 0.33 -2.81
C SER A 101 -1.63 -0.38 -3.60
N ASN A 102 -1.82 -1.68 -3.35
CA ASN A 102 -2.91 -2.46 -3.91
C ASN A 102 -4.26 -1.96 -3.39
N ALA A 103 -4.36 -1.75 -2.07
CA ALA A 103 -5.56 -1.17 -1.46
C ALA A 103 -5.87 0.23 -2.03
N ALA A 104 -4.85 1.07 -2.27
CA ALA A 104 -5.01 2.37 -2.90
C ALA A 104 -5.39 2.29 -4.39
N SER A 105 -5.17 1.14 -5.04
CA SER A 105 -5.46 0.95 -6.47
C SER A 105 -6.82 0.34 -6.74
N GLY A 106 -7.30 -0.54 -5.86
CA GLY A 106 -8.62 -1.16 -5.97
C GLY A 106 -9.69 -0.55 -5.05
N GLY A 107 -9.33 0.36 -4.15
CA GLY A 107 -10.22 0.92 -3.16
C GLY A 107 -11.06 2.10 -3.66
N THR A 108 -12.16 2.36 -2.96
CA THR A 108 -13.00 3.56 -3.18
C THR A 108 -12.29 4.83 -2.73
N HIS A 109 -12.83 6.00 -3.10
CA HIS A 109 -12.29 7.28 -2.65
C HIS A 109 -12.21 7.34 -1.11
N ASP A 110 -13.26 6.94 -0.38
CA ASP A 110 -13.28 6.98 1.09
C ASP A 110 -12.26 6.04 1.72
N GLN A 111 -12.08 4.83 1.16
CA GLN A 111 -11.05 3.90 1.60
C GLN A 111 -9.65 4.51 1.39
N ILE A 112 -9.40 5.14 0.24
CA ILE A 112 -8.12 5.81 -0.04
C ILE A 112 -7.88 6.97 0.93
N ARG A 113 -8.91 7.81 1.20
CA ARG A 113 -8.82 8.88 2.21
C ARG A 113 -8.44 8.32 3.59
N PHE A 114 -9.02 7.18 3.97
CA PHE A 114 -8.66 6.49 5.21
C PHE A 114 -7.21 5.98 5.19
N LEU A 115 -6.74 5.36 4.10
CA LEU A 115 -5.33 4.93 3.99
C LEU A 115 -4.37 6.11 4.17
N VAL A 116 -4.68 7.26 3.57
CA VAL A 116 -3.88 8.48 3.70
C VAL A 116 -3.91 9.03 5.13
N SER A 117 -5.07 8.99 5.80
CA SER A 117 -5.19 9.43 7.21
C SER A 117 -4.37 8.57 8.18
N GLN A 118 -4.08 7.31 7.80
CA GLN A 118 -3.14 6.44 8.53
C GLN A 118 -1.65 6.77 8.26
N GLY A 119 -1.35 7.78 7.45
CA GLY A 119 0.02 8.28 7.25
C GLY A 119 0.86 7.47 6.25
N CYS A 120 0.24 6.78 5.30
CA CYS A 120 0.96 5.88 4.39
C CYS A 120 1.83 6.56 3.32
N ILE A 121 1.59 7.84 3.01
CA ILE A 121 2.26 8.54 1.89
C ILE A 121 3.77 8.58 2.07
N LYS A 122 4.26 9.05 3.23
CA LYS A 122 5.70 9.19 3.44
C LYS A 122 6.45 7.86 3.36
N PRO A 123 6.02 6.80 4.06
CA PRO A 123 6.66 5.49 3.95
C PRO A 123 6.63 4.89 2.53
N LEU A 124 5.59 5.17 1.74
CA LEU A 124 5.53 4.78 0.32
C LEU A 124 6.56 5.54 -0.53
N CYS A 125 6.69 6.86 -0.33
CA CYS A 125 7.71 7.67 -1.01
C CYS A 125 9.12 7.19 -0.66
N ASP A 126 9.39 6.96 0.62
CA ASP A 126 10.70 6.48 1.09
C ASP A 126 11.05 5.09 0.49
N LEU A 127 10.03 4.24 0.23
CA LEU A 127 10.24 2.92 -0.38
C LEU A 127 10.67 2.99 -1.85
N LEU A 128 10.30 4.05 -2.59
CA LEU A 128 10.63 4.21 -4.00
C LEU A 128 12.15 4.23 -4.27
N TYR A 129 12.96 4.68 -3.29
CA TYR A 129 14.39 4.84 -3.47
C TYR A 129 15.18 3.52 -3.35
N TYR A 130 14.68 2.57 -2.56
CA TYR A 130 15.42 1.35 -2.19
C TYR A 130 14.80 0.06 -2.71
N ALA A 131 13.63 0.13 -3.34
CA ALA A 131 12.88 -1.03 -3.76
C ALA A 131 13.28 -1.50 -5.16
N ASP A 132 13.05 -2.79 -5.42
CA ASP A 132 13.18 -3.35 -6.77
C ASP A 132 12.10 -2.80 -7.71
N PRO A 133 12.33 -2.84 -9.04
CA PRO A 133 11.41 -2.24 -10.00
C PRO A 133 9.96 -2.75 -9.93
N GLU A 134 9.73 -4.00 -9.51
CA GLU A 134 8.36 -4.52 -9.37
C GLU A 134 7.62 -3.80 -8.23
N VAL A 135 8.25 -3.70 -7.06
CA VAL A 135 7.69 -2.98 -5.92
C VAL A 135 7.55 -1.49 -6.21
N VAL A 136 8.52 -0.87 -6.89
CA VAL A 136 8.45 0.54 -7.31
C VAL A 136 7.23 0.79 -8.20
N LYS A 137 7.00 -0.05 -9.22
CA LYS A 137 5.84 0.08 -10.12
C LYS A 137 4.51 0.06 -9.35
N VAL A 138 4.39 -0.87 -8.39
CA VAL A 138 3.19 -1.01 -7.55
C VAL A 138 3.02 0.23 -6.66
N CYS A 139 4.08 0.71 -6.03
CA CYS A 139 4.04 1.91 -5.18
C CYS A 139 3.68 3.18 -5.98
N LEU A 140 4.26 3.35 -7.17
CA LEU A 140 3.90 4.45 -8.07
C LEU A 140 2.42 4.38 -8.46
N GLN A 141 1.88 3.20 -8.72
CA GLN A 141 0.46 3.04 -9.03
C GLN A 141 -0.43 3.46 -7.85
N GLY A 142 -0.07 3.06 -6.63
CA GLY A 142 -0.76 3.47 -5.41
C GLY A 142 -0.74 5.00 -5.21
N LEU A 143 0.44 5.62 -5.34
CA LEU A 143 0.61 7.08 -5.23
C LEU A 143 -0.15 7.85 -6.33
N GLU A 144 -0.19 7.33 -7.55
CA GLU A 144 -0.98 7.91 -8.64
C GLU A 144 -2.48 7.94 -8.30
N ASN A 145 -3.01 6.85 -7.74
CA ASN A 145 -4.43 6.76 -7.38
C ASN A 145 -4.76 7.63 -6.17
N ILE A 146 -3.87 7.71 -5.18
CA ILE A 146 -3.96 8.70 -4.10
C ILE A 146 -4.06 10.12 -4.68
N LEU A 147 -3.16 10.50 -5.60
CA LEU A 147 -3.19 11.83 -6.23
C LEU A 147 -4.50 12.11 -6.98
N LYS A 148 -5.07 11.12 -7.67
CA LYS A 148 -6.37 11.26 -8.35
C LYS A 148 -7.50 11.56 -7.37
N VAL A 149 -7.54 10.87 -6.22
CA VAL A 149 -8.54 11.16 -5.18
C VAL A 149 -8.34 12.57 -4.64
N GLY A 150 -7.10 12.99 -4.42
CA GLY A 150 -6.81 14.37 -3.99
C GLY A 150 -7.23 15.43 -5.01
N GLU A 151 -7.17 15.11 -6.31
CA GLU A 151 -7.66 16.01 -7.38
C GLU A 151 -9.19 16.04 -7.42
N ALA A 152 -9.85 14.91 -7.20
CA ALA A 152 -11.30 14.86 -7.04
C ALA A 152 -11.75 15.70 -5.84
N ASP A 153 -11.07 15.60 -4.70
CA ASP A 153 -11.36 16.36 -3.48
C ASP A 153 -11.20 17.88 -3.69
N LYS A 154 -10.14 18.26 -4.42
CA LYS A 154 -9.92 19.64 -4.89
C LYS A 154 -11.08 20.13 -5.76
N ASN A 155 -11.50 19.34 -6.74
CA ASN A 155 -12.59 19.71 -7.66
C ASN A 155 -13.96 19.79 -6.96
N MET A 156 -14.14 19.03 -5.87
CA MET A 156 -15.34 19.11 -5.01
C MET A 156 -15.29 20.29 -4.03
N GLY A 157 -14.19 21.05 -3.97
CA GLY A 157 -14.03 22.18 -3.05
C GLY A 157 -13.76 21.79 -1.59
N ILE A 158 -13.53 20.50 -1.31
CA ILE A 158 -13.29 19.97 0.05
C ILE A 158 -12.00 20.55 0.64
N THR A 159 -11.01 20.81 -0.21
CA THR A 159 -9.65 21.16 0.20
C THR A 159 -9.26 22.59 -0.18
N GLY A 160 -10.23 23.49 -0.35
CA GLY A 160 -9.93 24.90 -0.67
C GLY A 160 -9.20 25.11 -2.00
N GLY A 161 -9.45 24.23 -2.98
CA GLY A 161 -8.88 24.34 -4.33
C GLY A 161 -7.46 23.78 -4.49
N VAL A 162 -6.90 23.12 -3.47
CA VAL A 162 -5.57 22.47 -3.56
C VAL A 162 -5.64 20.96 -3.40
N ASN A 163 -4.76 20.24 -4.08
CA ASN A 163 -4.63 18.80 -3.88
C ASN A 163 -3.74 18.55 -2.65
N LEU A 164 -4.34 18.30 -1.48
CA LEU A 164 -3.60 18.09 -0.23
C LEU A 164 -2.64 16.90 -0.31
N TYR A 165 -3.00 15.86 -1.05
CA TYR A 165 -2.17 14.67 -1.17
C TYR A 165 -0.93 14.93 -2.02
N ALA A 166 -1.01 15.80 -3.01
CA ALA A 166 0.16 16.30 -3.73
C ALA A 166 1.10 17.08 -2.81
N GLN A 167 0.57 17.91 -1.91
CA GLN A 167 1.37 18.63 -0.92
C GLN A 167 2.05 17.66 0.06
N MET A 168 1.35 16.62 0.51
CA MET A 168 1.93 15.58 1.38
C MET A 168 3.05 14.80 0.68
N ILE A 169 2.89 14.46 -0.60
CA ILE A 169 3.94 13.79 -1.40
C ILE A 169 5.17 14.70 -1.55
N ASN A 170 4.97 15.99 -1.83
CA ASN A 170 6.08 16.94 -1.91
C ASN A 170 6.79 17.10 -0.56
N ALA A 171 6.05 17.22 0.54
CA ALA A 171 6.62 17.30 1.89
C ALA A 171 7.39 16.03 2.28
N ALA A 172 7.01 14.87 1.73
CA ALA A 172 7.68 13.60 1.93
C ALA A 172 8.93 13.41 1.04
N LYS A 173 9.35 14.42 0.26
CA LYS A 173 10.41 14.32 -0.76
C LYS A 173 10.11 13.27 -1.85
N GLY A 174 8.84 12.94 -2.04
CA GLY A 174 8.43 11.91 -3.00
C GLY A 174 8.65 12.35 -4.44
N ARG A 175 8.60 13.65 -4.71
CA ARG A 175 8.87 14.19 -6.05
C ARG A 175 10.30 13.93 -6.48
N GLU A 176 11.26 14.20 -5.60
CA GLU A 176 12.68 13.96 -5.83
C GLU A 176 12.95 12.46 -6.00
N SER A 177 12.31 11.61 -5.20
CA SER A 177 12.39 10.15 -5.38
C SER A 177 11.88 9.72 -6.75
N ILE A 178 10.76 10.28 -7.21
CA ILE A 178 10.17 9.97 -8.52
C ILE A 178 11.04 10.50 -9.67
N GLU A 179 11.63 11.69 -9.52
CA GLU A 179 12.57 12.26 -10.48
C GLU A 179 13.88 11.45 -10.55
N TYR A 180 14.35 10.86 -9.45
CA TYR A 180 15.51 9.97 -9.45
C TYR A 180 15.26 8.69 -10.26
N LEU A 181 14.05 8.11 -10.15
CA LEU A 181 13.65 6.94 -10.93
C LEU A 181 13.72 7.17 -12.46
N TRP A 182 13.64 8.43 -12.89
CA TRP A 182 13.76 8.82 -14.29
C TRP A 182 15.14 8.46 -14.88
N TYR A 183 16.20 8.50 -14.08
CA TYR A 183 17.56 8.23 -14.52
C TYR A 183 17.92 6.73 -14.47
N ASP A 184 17.30 5.98 -13.55
CA ASP A 184 17.74 4.61 -13.22
C ASP A 184 16.91 3.52 -13.93
N TYR A 185 15.64 3.79 -14.28
CA TYR A 185 14.73 2.76 -14.77
C TYR A 185 14.30 2.90 -16.25
N LYS A 186 14.22 1.75 -16.93
CA LYS A 186 13.77 1.59 -18.33
C LYS A 186 12.36 2.16 -18.58
N LYS A 187 12.06 2.42 -19.87
CA LYS A 187 10.86 3.04 -20.50
C LYS A 187 9.47 2.76 -19.88
N GLU A 188 9.28 1.70 -19.12
CA GLU A 188 7.97 1.32 -18.56
C GLU A 188 7.63 2.08 -17.25
N ILE A 189 8.64 2.37 -16.41
CA ILE A 189 8.47 3.22 -15.22
C ILE A 189 8.33 4.69 -15.63
N TYR A 190 8.98 5.06 -16.74
CA TYR A 190 8.99 6.40 -17.32
C TYR A 190 7.60 7.01 -17.54
N GLU A 191 6.68 6.28 -18.18
CA GLU A 191 5.33 6.81 -18.48
C GLU A 191 4.52 7.09 -17.21
N LYS A 192 4.63 6.22 -16.20
CA LYS A 192 3.98 6.40 -14.89
C LYS A 192 4.56 7.59 -14.14
N THR A 193 5.89 7.70 -14.10
CA THR A 193 6.61 8.83 -13.50
C THR A 193 6.16 10.15 -14.11
N LEU A 194 6.09 10.25 -15.44
CA LEU A 194 5.62 11.48 -16.12
C LEU A 194 4.18 11.85 -15.75
N LYS A 195 3.29 10.86 -15.66
CA LYS A 195 1.89 11.10 -15.29
C LYS A 195 1.77 11.65 -13.86
N ILE A 196 2.51 11.06 -12.91
CA ILE A 196 2.54 11.53 -11.53
C ILE A 196 3.14 12.94 -11.44
N LEU A 197 4.25 13.21 -12.13
CA LEU A 197 4.86 14.55 -12.14
C LEU A 197 3.92 15.61 -12.73
N LYS A 198 3.08 15.27 -13.72
CA LYS A 198 2.04 16.19 -14.23
C LYS A 198 1.00 16.52 -13.16
N LEU A 199 0.51 15.52 -12.42
CA LEU A 199 -0.45 15.71 -11.32
C LEU A 199 0.16 16.58 -10.20
N LEU A 200 1.43 16.35 -9.87
CA LEU A 200 2.15 17.17 -8.88
C LEU A 200 2.33 18.62 -9.35
N LYS A 201 2.68 18.84 -10.63
CA LYS A 201 2.85 20.21 -11.19
C LYS A 201 1.54 21.00 -11.24
N GLN A 202 0.42 20.37 -11.59
CA GLN A 202 -0.90 21.03 -11.60
C GLN A 202 -1.31 21.55 -10.21
N SER A 203 -0.72 20.99 -9.15
CA SER A 203 -0.94 21.41 -7.77
C SER A 203 -0.04 22.59 -7.34
N SER A 204 1.10 22.80 -8.01
CA SER A 204 2.06 23.88 -7.71
C SER A 204 1.70 25.21 -8.37
N ILE A 205 0.96 25.19 -9.49
CA ILE A 205 0.62 26.40 -10.27
C ILE A 205 -0.37 27.33 -9.53
N LEU A 206 -0.97 26.88 -8.43
CA LEU A 206 -1.88 27.69 -7.60
C LEU A 206 -1.18 28.37 -6.40
N GLN A 207 0.14 28.27 -6.28
CA GLN A 207 0.92 28.90 -5.19
C GLN A 207 1.87 30.01 -5.69
N GLY A 208 1.72 30.46 -6.95
CA GLY A 208 2.51 31.55 -7.55
C GLY A 208 1.65 32.74 -7.90
#